data_AF-W6U906-F1
#
_entry.id   AF-W6U906-F1
#
_cell.length_a   1.000
_cell.length_b   1.000
_cell.length_c   1.000
_cell.angle_alpha   90.00
_cell.angle_beta   90.00
_cell.angle_gamma   90.00
#
_symmetry.space_group_name_H-M   'P 1'
#
loop_
_entity.id
_entity.type
_entity.pdbx_description
1 polymer ?
#
loop_
_entity_poly.entity_id
_entity_poly.type
_entity_poly.pdbx_seq_one_letter_code
_entity_poly.pdbx_strand_id
1 'polypeptide(L)'
;MALQEKYKELIDTAIAQGVNDLNVREQEGVLYIDGDASGSIKQQLWDTYERLDPNYSSGDLVMNINSIAGVTEGSKLKVTTNSSNLNIRSGPSTDADIVGKAARHEVVTLVSKANDQWWEIKTDNGAAGYSYTQYLTPL
;
A
#
# COMPACT_ATOMS: atom_id res chain seq x y z
N MET A 1 31.70 9.19 1.54
CA MET A 1 30.87 7.98 1.43
C MET A 1 29.70 8.35 0.56
N ALA A 2 29.33 7.52 -0.41
CA ALA A 2 28.16 7.81 -1.25
C ALA A 2 26.91 7.79 -0.36
N LEU A 3 25.97 8.73 -0.55
CA LEU A 3 24.74 8.76 0.24
C LEU A 3 23.92 7.47 0.02
N GLN A 4 24.04 6.88 -1.17
CA GLN A 4 23.49 5.57 -1.50
C GLN A 4 24.00 4.43 -0.60
N GLU A 5 25.26 4.47 -0.16
CA GLU A 5 25.81 3.47 0.78
C GLU A 5 25.30 3.72 2.20
N LYS A 6 25.18 4.98 2.61
CA LYS A 6 24.61 5.37 3.92
C LYS A 6 23.14 4.93 4.04
N TYR A 7 22.35 5.11 2.99
CA TYR A 7 20.92 4.79 2.95
C TYR A 7 20.60 3.46 2.22
N LYS A 8 21.60 2.58 2.06
CA LYS A 8 21.43 1.32 1.33
C LYS A 8 20.30 0.46 1.90
N GLU A 9 20.22 0.37 3.23
CA GLU A 9 19.18 -0.39 3.92
C GLU A 9 17.77 0.13 3.60
N LEU A 10 17.62 1.44 3.46
CA LEU A 10 16.35 2.08 3.12
C LEU A 10 15.96 1.82 1.66
N ILE A 11 16.94 1.86 0.74
CA ILE A 11 16.73 1.52 -0.68
C ILE A 11 16.35 0.04 -0.83
N ASP A 12 17.08 -0.86 -0.16
CA ASP A 12 16.79 -2.30 -0.18
C ASP A 12 15.39 -2.58 0.39
N THR A 13 14.99 -1.85 1.43
CA THR A 13 13.64 -1.93 1.99
C THR A 13 12.60 -1.46 0.97
N ALA A 14 12.82 -0.34 0.28
CA ALA A 14 11.90 0.14 -0.76
C ALA A 14 11.72 -0.88 -1.91
N ILE A 15 12.80 -1.55 -2.33
CA ILE A 15 12.75 -2.61 -3.34
C ILE A 15 12.01 -3.84 -2.80
N ALA A 16 12.30 -4.27 -1.57
CA ALA A 16 11.70 -5.45 -0.96
C ALA A 16 10.20 -5.29 -0.67
N GLN A 17 9.76 -4.06 -0.36
CA GLN A 17 8.36 -3.74 -0.11
C GLN A 17 7.55 -3.53 -1.39
N GLY A 18 8.18 -3.57 -2.56
CA GLY A 18 7.47 -3.43 -3.84
C GLY A 18 7.01 -2.01 -4.13
N VAL A 19 7.83 -1.00 -3.82
CA VAL A 19 7.58 0.37 -4.28
C VAL A 19 7.55 0.39 -5.81
N ASN A 20 6.44 0.85 -6.39
CA ASN A 20 6.29 0.97 -7.84
C ASN A 20 7.04 2.20 -8.34
N ASP A 21 7.58 2.11 -9.56
CA ASP A 21 8.33 3.18 -10.22
C ASP A 21 9.45 3.77 -9.34
N LEU A 22 10.10 2.92 -8.54
CA LEU A 22 11.18 3.33 -7.65
C LEU A 22 12.33 3.92 -8.46
N ASN A 23 12.60 5.20 -8.24
CA ASN A 23 13.71 5.93 -8.84
C ASN A 23 14.60 6.50 -7.73
N VAL A 24 15.87 6.11 -7.75
CA VAL A 24 16.87 6.55 -6.77
C VAL A 24 17.94 7.35 -7.51
N ARG A 25 18.09 8.63 -7.17
CA ARG A 25 19.07 9.52 -7.80
C ARG A 25 19.78 10.39 -6.78
N GLU A 26 21.08 10.60 -6.96
CA GLU A 26 21.87 11.51 -6.13
C GLU A 26 22.14 12.79 -6.93
N GLN A 27 21.75 13.95 -6.41
CA GLN A 27 21.95 15.26 -7.05
C GLN A 27 22.42 16.28 -6.02
N GLU A 28 23.52 16.97 -6.33
CA GLU A 28 24.08 18.06 -5.51
C GLU A 28 24.32 17.70 -4.02
N GLY A 29 24.63 16.42 -3.75
CA GLY A 29 24.84 15.94 -2.37
C GLY A 29 23.55 15.62 -1.62
N VAL A 30 22.44 15.44 -2.33
CA VAL A 30 21.15 15.00 -1.78
C VAL A 30 20.69 13.73 -2.48
N LEU A 31 20.26 12.73 -1.71
CA LEU A 31 19.67 11.50 -2.25
C LEU A 31 18.16 11.65 -2.42
N TYR A 32 17.67 11.58 -3.65
CA TYR A 32 16.25 11.56 -3.97
C TYR A 32 15.78 10.13 -4.17
N ILE A 33 14.71 9.78 -3.46
CA ILE A 33 14.03 8.49 -3.60
C ILE A 33 12.57 8.80 -3.92
N ASP A 34 12.18 8.54 -5.16
CA ASP A 34 10.83 8.74 -5.65
C ASP A 34 10.20 7.39 -5.96
N GLY A 35 8.89 7.31 -5.81
CA GLY A 35 8.13 6.11 -6.14
C GLY A 35 6.72 6.16 -5.57
N ASP A 36 5.92 5.20 -5.96
CA ASP A 36 4.55 5.06 -5.50
C ASP A 36 4.48 3.88 -4.54
N ALA A 37 4.18 4.20 -3.28
CA ALA A 37 4.07 3.19 -2.24
C ALA A 37 2.80 3.38 -1.44
N SER A 38 2.33 2.27 -0.91
CA SER A 38 1.19 2.25 -0.04
C SER A 38 1.50 2.93 1.31
N GLY A 39 0.49 3.46 2.01
CA GLY A 39 0.71 4.28 3.21
C GLY A 39 1.52 3.60 4.34
N SER A 40 1.38 2.28 4.51
CA SER A 40 2.15 1.48 5.46
C SER A 40 3.60 1.28 5.02
N ILE A 41 3.86 1.07 3.73
CA ILE A 41 5.22 1.00 3.17
C ILE A 41 5.90 2.36 3.33
N LYS A 42 5.18 3.44 3.03
CA LYS A 42 5.68 4.80 3.28
C LYS A 42 6.07 4.97 4.74
N GLN A 43 5.21 4.58 5.69
CA GLN A 43 5.53 4.64 7.12
C GLN A 43 6.77 3.82 7.48
N GLN A 44 6.89 2.58 7.00
CA GLN A 44 8.08 1.74 7.25
C GLN A 44 9.37 2.34 6.69
N LEU A 45 9.29 3.00 5.53
CA LEU A 45 10.42 3.71 4.94
C LEU A 45 10.82 4.93 5.78
N TRP A 46 9.86 5.67 6.32
CA TRP A 46 10.12 6.74 7.29
C TRP A 46 10.72 6.22 8.60
N ASP A 47 10.18 5.14 9.17
CA ASP A 47 10.70 4.54 10.40
C ASP A 47 12.16 4.06 10.22
N THR A 48 12.46 3.50 9.03
CA THR A 48 13.82 3.10 8.65
C THR A 48 14.74 4.32 8.51
N TYR A 49 14.24 5.41 7.91
CA TYR A 49 14.98 6.66 7.81
C TYR A 49 15.30 7.26 9.19
N GLU A 50 14.32 7.34 10.09
CA GLU A 50 14.49 7.88 11.45
C GLU A 50 15.53 7.09 12.26
N ARG A 51 15.58 5.76 12.06
CA ARG A 51 16.59 4.91 12.68
C ARG A 51 17.99 5.14 12.13
N LEU A 52 18.11 5.36 10.82
CA LEU A 52 19.39 5.59 10.15
C LEU A 52 19.93 7.00 10.40
N ASP A 53 19.06 8.00 10.49
CA ASP A 53 19.41 9.40 10.71
C ASP A 53 18.51 10.07 11.77
N PRO A 54 18.73 9.79 13.06
CA PRO A 54 17.93 10.34 14.15
C PRO A 54 18.11 11.85 14.35
N ASN A 55 19.11 12.45 13.69
CA ASN A 55 19.35 13.89 13.75
C ASN A 55 18.54 14.67 12.71
N TYR A 56 17.74 13.99 11.88
CA TYR A 56 16.91 14.59 10.83
C TYR A 56 17.69 15.61 10.01
N SER A 57 18.92 15.27 9.57
CA SER A 57 19.67 16.11 8.63
C SER A 57 18.90 16.18 7.32
N SER A 58 18.02 17.17 7.24
CA SER A 58 17.01 17.37 6.21
C SER A 58 17.64 17.76 4.86
N GLY A 59 18.97 17.80 4.80
CA GLY A 59 19.76 18.10 3.60
C GLY A 59 20.30 16.87 2.87
N ASP A 60 20.34 15.68 3.50
CA ASP A 60 21.03 14.52 2.90
C ASP A 60 20.09 13.65 2.04
N LEU A 61 18.78 13.69 2.31
CA LEU A 61 17.79 12.80 1.69
C LEU A 61 16.43 13.48 1.50
N VAL A 62 15.87 13.30 0.31
CA VAL A 62 14.51 13.70 -0.06
C VAL A 62 13.73 12.46 -0.48
N MET A 63 12.68 12.15 0.27
CA MET A 63 11.81 11.01 -0.01
C MET A 63 10.46 11.48 -0.59
N ASN A 64 10.29 11.33 -1.89
CA ASN A 64 9.07 11.65 -2.62
C ASN A 64 8.26 10.38 -2.88
N ILE A 65 7.82 9.74 -1.79
CA ILE A 65 6.94 8.58 -1.88
C ILE A 65 5.49 9.08 -1.85
N ASN A 66 4.80 8.96 -2.99
CA ASN A 66 3.40 9.33 -3.07
C ASN A 66 2.57 8.31 -2.29
N SER A 67 1.82 8.78 -1.30
CA SER A 67 0.99 7.91 -0.46
C SER A 67 -0.36 7.73 -1.12
N ILE A 68 -0.65 6.50 -1.57
CA ILE A 68 -1.99 6.14 -2.05
C ILE A 68 -2.84 5.78 -0.82
N ALA A 69 -3.29 6.81 -0.10
CA ALA A 69 -4.26 6.83 1.00
C ALA A 69 -4.45 5.51 1.79
N GLY A 70 -3.67 5.33 2.87
CA GLY A 70 -4.08 4.70 4.14
C GLY A 70 -4.49 3.23 4.21
N VAL A 71 -4.65 2.53 3.08
CA VAL A 71 -4.93 1.09 3.02
C VAL A 71 -4.02 0.51 1.96
N THR A 72 -3.36 -0.60 2.25
CA THR A 72 -2.26 -1.08 1.40
C THR A 72 -2.53 -2.49 0.92
N GLU A 73 -2.02 -2.85 -0.25
CA GLU A 73 -2.02 -4.25 -0.68
C GLU A 73 -1.41 -5.13 0.43
N GLY A 74 -2.02 -6.28 0.71
CA GLY A 74 -1.74 -7.13 1.86
C GLY A 74 -2.43 -6.72 3.17
N SER A 75 -3.05 -5.54 3.27
CA SER A 75 -3.77 -5.12 4.48
C SER A 75 -4.97 -6.01 4.74
N LYS A 76 -5.14 -6.41 6.00
CA LYS A 76 -6.37 -7.09 6.42
C LYS A 76 -7.48 -6.06 6.62
N LEU A 77 -8.56 -6.26 5.91
CA LEU A 77 -9.77 -5.46 5.95
C LEU A 77 -10.89 -6.29 6.55
N LYS A 78 -11.69 -5.68 7.41
CA LYS A 78 -12.91 -6.27 7.92
C LYS A 78 -14.10 -5.80 7.10
N VAL A 79 -14.92 -6.75 6.69
CA VAL A 79 -16.18 -6.49 5.99
C VAL A 79 -17.19 -5.94 7.01
N THR A 80 -17.55 -4.67 6.85
CA THR A 80 -18.49 -3.97 7.72
C THR A 80 -19.73 -3.58 6.91
N THR A 81 -20.63 -4.55 6.73
CA THR A 81 -21.94 -4.34 6.10
C THR A 81 -23.05 -4.25 7.16
N ASN A 82 -24.14 -3.55 6.85
CA ASN A 82 -25.26 -3.37 7.80
C ASN A 82 -26.08 -4.65 8.01
N SER A 83 -26.38 -5.39 6.93
CA SER A 83 -27.26 -6.57 7.01
C SER A 83 -27.01 -7.65 5.94
N SER A 84 -26.19 -7.37 4.91
CA SER A 84 -25.98 -8.27 3.77
C SER A 84 -24.52 -8.70 3.64
N ASN A 85 -24.26 -9.78 2.91
CA ASN A 85 -22.90 -10.16 2.52
C ASN A 85 -22.34 -9.13 1.51
N LEU A 86 -21.02 -8.94 1.53
CA LEU A 86 -20.34 -8.11 0.54
C LEU A 86 -20.14 -8.93 -0.74
N ASN A 87 -20.65 -8.42 -1.86
CA ASN A 87 -20.44 -9.06 -3.16
C ASN A 87 -19.06 -8.72 -3.70
N ILE A 88 -18.35 -9.76 -4.15
CA ILE A 88 -17.06 -9.66 -4.83
C ILE A 88 -17.33 -9.85 -6.32
N ARG A 89 -16.95 -8.88 -7.14
CA ARG A 89 -17.22 -8.85 -8.58
C ARG A 89 -15.95 -9.06 -9.40
N SER A 90 -16.09 -9.53 -10.63
CA SER A 90 -14.96 -9.74 -11.56
C SER A 90 -14.28 -8.44 -11.99
N GLY A 91 -14.96 -7.29 -11.87
CA GLY A 91 -14.43 -5.98 -12.24
C GLY A 91 -14.92 -4.85 -11.33
N PRO A 92 -14.30 -3.67 -11.39
CA PRO A 92 -14.63 -2.50 -10.58
C PRO A 92 -15.90 -1.78 -11.10
N SER A 93 -17.00 -2.51 -11.26
CA SER A 93 -18.27 -2.00 -11.76
C SER A 93 -19.46 -2.70 -11.08
N THR A 94 -20.56 -1.97 -10.89
CA THR A 94 -21.83 -2.54 -10.40
C THR A 94 -22.47 -3.53 -11.36
N ASP A 95 -22.09 -3.46 -12.65
CA ASP A 95 -22.60 -4.32 -13.71
C ASP A 95 -21.73 -5.56 -13.94
N ALA A 96 -20.56 -5.65 -13.31
CA ALA A 96 -19.67 -6.80 -13.46
C ALA A 96 -20.21 -8.05 -12.76
N ASP A 97 -19.92 -9.23 -13.27
CA ASP A 97 -20.39 -10.50 -12.70
C ASP A 97 -19.91 -10.72 -11.25
N ILE A 98 -20.76 -11.30 -10.42
CA ILE A 98 -20.42 -11.65 -9.03
C ILE A 98 -19.63 -12.97 -9.05
N VAL A 99 -18.35 -12.90 -8.71
CA VAL A 99 -17.44 -14.06 -8.64
C VAL A 99 -17.36 -14.67 -7.24
N GLY A 100 -17.79 -13.93 -6.21
CA GLY A 100 -17.74 -14.39 -4.83
C GLY A 100 -18.54 -13.52 -3.88
N LYS A 101 -18.61 -13.92 -2.61
CA LYS A 101 -19.24 -13.17 -1.53
C LYS A 101 -18.43 -13.33 -0.25
N ALA A 102 -18.23 -12.23 0.47
CA ALA A 102 -17.65 -12.23 1.81
C ALA A 102 -18.75 -12.00 2.85
N ALA A 103 -18.74 -12.77 3.93
CA ALA A 103 -19.68 -12.64 5.03
C ALA A 103 -19.43 -11.34 5.82
N ARG A 104 -20.45 -10.89 6.55
CA ARG A 104 -20.32 -9.77 7.47
C ARG A 104 -19.30 -10.12 8.56
N HIS A 105 -18.43 -9.18 8.89
CA HIS A 105 -17.31 -9.33 9.82
C HIS A 105 -16.23 -10.32 9.38
N GLU A 106 -16.31 -10.83 8.15
CA GLU A 106 -15.22 -11.60 7.56
C GLU A 106 -14.00 -10.69 7.36
N VAL A 107 -12.82 -11.29 7.51
CA VAL A 107 -11.56 -10.62 7.25
C VAL A 107 -11.10 -11.00 5.85
N VAL A 108 -10.85 -9.99 5.04
CA VAL A 108 -10.38 -10.12 3.66
C VAL A 108 -9.05 -9.40 3.53
N THR A 109 -8.22 -9.82 2.60
CA THR A 109 -6.94 -9.19 2.34
C THR A 109 -7.10 -8.25 1.15
N LEU A 110 -6.69 -6.99 1.28
CA LEU A 110 -6.59 -6.09 0.13
C LEU A 110 -5.54 -6.64 -0.83
N VAL A 111 -5.90 -6.88 -2.08
CA VAL A 111 -4.97 -7.30 -3.14
C VAL A 111 -4.49 -6.09 -3.91
N SER A 112 -5.41 -5.26 -4.38
CA SER A 112 -5.09 -4.08 -5.18
C SER A 112 -6.17 -3.01 -5.08
N LYS A 113 -5.84 -1.78 -5.47
CA LYS A 113 -6.80 -0.66 -5.54
C LYS A 113 -7.07 -0.32 -7.00
N ALA A 114 -8.24 -0.67 -7.50
CA ALA A 114 -8.63 -0.28 -8.86
C ALA A 114 -8.92 1.22 -8.96
N ASN A 115 -9.64 1.77 -7.98
CA ASN A 115 -9.98 3.19 -7.88
C ASN A 115 -10.45 3.54 -6.45
N ASP A 116 -10.91 4.78 -6.25
CA ASP A 116 -11.37 5.28 -4.94
C ASP A 116 -12.58 4.52 -4.38
N GLN A 117 -13.41 3.95 -5.25
CA GLN A 117 -14.65 3.27 -4.88
C GLN A 117 -14.55 1.75 -4.90
N TRP A 118 -13.55 1.19 -5.61
CA TRP A 118 -13.40 -0.24 -5.85
C TRP A 118 -12.00 -0.72 -5.56
N TRP A 119 -11.92 -1.67 -4.64
CA TRP A 119 -10.69 -2.36 -4.28
C TRP A 119 -10.81 -3.86 -4.55
N GLU A 120 -9.75 -4.43 -5.11
CA GLU A 120 -9.61 -5.87 -5.26
C GLU A 120 -9.25 -6.48 -3.91
N ILE A 121 -10.05 -7.42 -3.45
CA ILE A 121 -9.85 -8.14 -2.20
C ILE A 121 -9.74 -9.63 -2.48
N LYS A 122 -9.09 -10.34 -1.56
CA LYS A 122 -9.04 -11.79 -1.53
C LYS A 122 -9.58 -12.30 -0.20
N THR A 123 -10.54 -13.19 -0.27
CA THR A 123 -11.09 -13.91 0.88
C THR A 123 -10.20 -15.09 1.25
N ASP A 124 -10.31 -15.55 2.49
CA ASP A 124 -9.53 -16.69 3.00
C ASP A 124 -9.88 -18.00 2.27
N ASN A 125 -11.11 -18.09 1.76
CA ASN A 125 -11.57 -19.21 0.91
C ASN A 125 -10.95 -19.22 -0.51
N GLY A 126 -10.08 -18.26 -0.83
CA GLY A 126 -9.36 -18.18 -2.10
C GLY A 126 -10.05 -17.40 -3.21
N ALA A 127 -11.29 -16.92 -3.02
CA ALA A 127 -11.94 -16.06 -3.99
C ALA A 127 -11.28 -14.67 -4.02
N ALA A 128 -11.03 -14.14 -5.22
CA ALA A 128 -10.46 -12.82 -5.43
C ALA A 128 -11.31 -12.02 -6.41
N GLY A 129 -11.42 -10.71 -6.18
CA GLY A 129 -12.11 -9.78 -7.07
C GLY A 129 -12.42 -8.45 -6.41
N TYR A 130 -13.16 -7.59 -7.10
CA TYR A 130 -13.40 -6.21 -6.72
C TYR A 130 -14.63 -6.05 -5.82
N SER A 131 -14.51 -5.19 -4.81
CA SER A 131 -15.59 -4.85 -3.90
C SER A 131 -15.57 -3.36 -3.54
N TYR A 132 -16.70 -2.87 -3.05
CA TYR A 132 -16.88 -1.48 -2.67
C TYR A 132 -16.11 -1.13 -1.39
N THR A 133 -15.29 -0.08 -1.47
CA THR A 133 -14.41 0.35 -0.37
C THR A 133 -15.16 0.82 0.86
N GLN A 134 -16.34 1.42 0.67
CA GLN A 134 -17.22 1.89 1.76
C GLN A 134 -17.65 0.79 2.74
N TYR A 135 -17.56 -0.49 2.35
CA TYR A 135 -17.93 -1.63 3.19
C TYR A 135 -16.72 -2.33 3.80
N LEU A 136 -15.52 -1.77 3.61
CA LEU A 136 -14.27 -2.33 4.11
C LEU A 136 -13.69 -1.37 5.15
N THR A 137 -13.41 -1.90 6.33
CA THR A 137 -12.72 -1.16 7.39
C THR A 137 -11.33 -1.75 7.58
N PRO A 138 -10.25 -0.96 7.53
CA PRO A 138 -8.93 -1.45 7.92
C PRO A 138 -8.95 -1.93 9.38
N LEU A 139 -8.29 -3.07 9.63
CA LEU A 139 -8.11 -3.65 10.97
C LEU A 139 -6.90 -3.07 11.68
#